data_AF-A0A4Y2UNP9-F1
#
_entry.id   AF-A0A4Y2UNP9-F1
#
_cell.length_a   1.000
_cell.length_b   1.000
_cell.length_c   1.000
_cell.angle_alpha   90.00
_cell.angle_beta   90.00
_cell.angle_gamma   90.00
#
_symmetry.space_group_name_H-M   'P 1'
#
loop_
_entity.id
_entity.type
_entity.pdbx_description
1 polymer ?
#
loop_
_entity_poly.entity_id
_entity_poly.type
_entity_poly.pdbx_seq_one_letter_code
_entity_poly.pdbx_strand_id
1 'polypeptide(L)'
;MRRQVFPVRTTKFDESLLTRAKERKDEWGDTVARLLSTVGDLHVVDSIYHNDCYKKFLLARPHTRQKRGRSDKIISDAMEKIYTYLDGRDDCQYSVDEQMQQICGEKPSPATFRRKMKEKYGDRIVFSTVRKRNVRCMLS
;
A
#
# COMPACT_ATOMS: atom_id res chain seq x y z
N MET A 1 25.74 7.81 9.34
CA MET A 1 25.27 7.76 10.74
C MET A 1 25.47 6.33 11.26
N ARG A 2 26.26 6.12 12.33
CA ARG A 2 26.43 4.79 12.93
C ARG A 2 25.14 4.42 13.67
N ARG A 3 24.54 3.27 13.35
CA ARG A 3 23.36 2.77 14.07
C ARG A 3 23.78 2.34 15.47
N GLN A 4 23.04 2.77 16.49
CA GLN A 4 23.33 2.43 17.88
C GLN A 4 22.99 0.93 18.11
N VAL A 5 23.99 0.18 18.57
CA VAL A 5 23.86 -1.25 18.91
C VAL A 5 23.92 -1.44 20.41
N PHE A 6 23.19 -2.44 20.90
CA PHE A 6 23.09 -2.79 22.31
C PHE A 6 23.29 -4.31 22.47
N PRO A 7 24.05 -4.76 23.48
CA PRO A 7 24.22 -6.19 23.75
C PRO A 7 22.97 -6.77 24.42
N VAL A 8 22.68 -8.03 24.12
CA VAL A 8 21.65 -8.82 24.81
C VAL A 8 22.23 -9.31 26.13
N ARG A 9 21.59 -8.92 27.24
CA ARG A 9 22.09 -9.17 28.59
C ARG A 9 21.25 -10.15 29.40
N THR A 10 20.08 -10.55 28.90
CA THR A 10 19.11 -11.31 29.68
C THR A 10 18.32 -12.26 28.79
N THR A 11 17.98 -13.42 29.32
CA THR A 11 17.06 -14.39 28.70
C THR A 11 15.64 -13.83 28.57
N LYS A 12 15.25 -12.88 29.44
CA LYS A 12 13.99 -12.13 29.34
C LYS A 12 13.86 -11.38 28.01
N PHE A 13 14.98 -10.99 27.41
CA PHE A 13 14.98 -10.36 26.10
C PHE A 13 14.47 -11.33 25.03
N ASP A 14 14.93 -12.58 25.08
CA ASP A 14 14.57 -13.63 24.12
C ASP A 14 13.10 -14.02 24.26
N GLU A 15 12.61 -14.15 25.48
CA GLU A 15 11.19 -14.39 25.76
C GLU A 15 10.30 -13.28 25.17
N SER A 16 10.73 -12.02 25.31
CA SER A 16 10.00 -10.87 24.77
C SER A 16 9.95 -10.88 23.24
N LEU A 17 11.07 -11.22 22.59
CA LEU A 17 11.15 -11.33 21.13
C LEU A 17 10.34 -12.52 20.62
N LEU A 18 10.43 -13.68 21.28
CA LEU A 18 9.72 -14.89 20.90
C LEU A 18 8.21 -14.71 21.02
N THR A 19 7.76 -14.10 22.12
CA THR A 19 6.35 -13.76 22.34
C THR A 19 5.86 -12.86 21.22
N ARG A 20 6.59 -11.78 20.94
CA ARG A 20 6.20 -10.85 19.88
C ARG A 20 6.22 -11.49 18.50
N ALA A 21 7.23 -12.31 18.20
CA ALA A 21 7.34 -13.02 16.93
C ALA A 21 6.10 -13.87 16.65
N LYS A 22 5.63 -14.63 17.66
CA LYS A 22 4.41 -15.45 17.56
C LYS A 22 3.14 -14.62 17.38
N GLU A 23 3.06 -13.43 17.98
CA GLU A 23 1.92 -12.52 17.82
C GLU A 23 1.82 -11.90 16.42
N ARG A 24 2.96 -11.59 15.80
CA ARG A 24 3.00 -10.82 14.54
C ARG A 24 2.43 -11.56 13.34
N LYS A 25 2.57 -12.89 13.29
CA LYS A 25 2.09 -13.76 12.18
C LYS A 25 2.50 -13.24 10.78
N ASP A 26 3.69 -12.66 10.68
CA ASP A 26 4.27 -12.16 9.44
C ASP A 26 5.63 -12.83 9.17
N GLU A 27 6.13 -12.72 7.93
CA GLU A 27 7.42 -13.33 7.53
C GLU A 27 8.57 -12.89 8.45
N TRP A 28 8.50 -11.65 8.96
CA TRP A 28 9.51 -11.12 9.87
C TRP A 28 9.45 -11.82 11.24
N GLY A 29 8.25 -11.99 11.80
CA GLY A 29 8.01 -12.78 13.01
C GLY A 29 8.50 -14.22 12.85
N ASP A 30 8.15 -14.88 11.74
CA ASP A 30 8.57 -16.27 11.49
C ASP A 30 10.08 -16.42 11.34
N THR A 31 10.74 -15.42 10.75
CA THR A 31 12.20 -15.40 10.63
C THR A 31 12.87 -15.27 12.00
N VAL A 32 12.39 -14.35 12.84
CA VAL A 32 12.93 -14.14 14.19
C VAL A 32 12.67 -15.35 15.09
N ALA A 33 11.48 -15.95 15.03
CA ALA A 33 11.17 -17.15 15.81
C ALA A 33 12.06 -18.34 15.44
N ARG A 34 12.31 -18.56 14.13
CA ARG A 34 13.23 -19.60 13.65
C ARG A 34 14.67 -19.33 14.09
N LEU A 35 15.12 -18.09 14.00
CA LEU A 35 16.45 -17.69 14.44
C LEU A 35 16.66 -18.01 15.93
N LEU A 36 15.72 -17.58 16.79
CA LEU A 36 15.76 -17.85 18.23
C LEU A 36 15.74 -19.36 18.54
N SER A 37 14.98 -20.14 17.76
CA SER A 37 14.93 -21.60 17.92
C SER A 37 16.22 -22.31 17.49
N THR A 38 16.98 -21.70 16.58
CA THR A 38 18.21 -22.30 16.00
C THR A 38 19.45 -21.90 16.79
N VAL A 39 19.56 -20.61 17.16
CA VAL A 39 20.72 -20.06 17.87
C VAL A 39 20.67 -20.39 19.36
N GLY A 40 19.47 -20.55 19.92
CA GLY A 40 19.29 -20.71 21.36
C GLY A 40 19.39 -19.38 22.10
N ASP A 41 19.94 -19.41 23.31
CA ASP A 41 20.04 -18.25 24.21
C ASP A 41 20.94 -17.16 23.61
N LEU A 42 20.33 -16.05 23.18
CA LEU A 42 21.05 -14.93 22.54
C LEU A 42 22.02 -14.26 23.52
N HIS A 43 21.75 -14.35 24.82
CA HIS A 43 22.63 -13.81 25.85
C HIS A 43 23.94 -14.60 25.93
N VAL A 44 23.89 -15.93 25.79
CA VAL A 44 25.08 -16.80 25.86
C VAL A 44 26.05 -16.57 24.70
N VAL A 45 25.53 -16.17 23.53
CA VAL A 45 26.33 -15.93 22.32
C VAL A 45 26.71 -14.45 22.13
N ASP A 46 26.59 -13.62 23.19
CA ASP A 46 26.90 -12.18 23.17
C ASP A 46 26.24 -11.43 21.99
N SER A 47 24.98 -11.76 21.69
CA SER A 47 24.25 -11.14 20.58
C SER A 47 24.09 -9.64 20.78
N ILE A 48 24.05 -8.91 19.66
CA ILE A 48 23.78 -7.47 19.63
C ILE A 48 22.53 -7.15 18.81
N TYR A 49 21.82 -6.09 19.18
CA TYR A 49 20.66 -5.61 18.43
C TYR A 49 20.74 -4.10 18.20
N HIS A 50 20.14 -3.64 17.10
CA HIS A 50 19.92 -2.21 16.88
C HIS A 50 18.66 -1.75 17.61
N ASN A 51 18.73 -0.63 18.33
CA ASN A 51 17.57 -0.09 19.05
C ASN A 51 16.39 0.21 18.12
N ASP A 52 16.67 0.74 16.94
CA ASP A 52 15.63 1.03 15.94
C ASP A 52 14.97 -0.24 15.41
N CYS A 53 15.75 -1.32 15.20
CA CYS A 53 15.21 -2.61 14.78
C CYS A 53 14.33 -3.21 15.87
N TYR A 54 14.77 -3.16 17.13
CA TYR A 54 14.02 -3.65 18.27
C TYR A 54 12.70 -2.89 18.46
N LYS A 55 12.75 -1.56 18.50
CA LYS A 55 11.55 -0.71 18.58
C LYS A 55 10.61 -0.98 17.41
N LYS A 56 11.13 -1.08 16.19
CA LYS A 56 10.31 -1.39 15.01
C LYS A 56 9.66 -2.77 15.11
N PHE A 57 10.38 -3.78 15.58
CA PHE A 57 9.85 -5.14 15.70
C PHE A 57 8.76 -5.23 16.78
N LEU A 58 8.98 -4.61 17.94
CA LEU A 58 8.00 -4.61 19.03
C LEU A 58 6.79 -3.71 18.73
N LEU A 59 7.04 -2.45 18.36
CA LEU A 59 6.00 -1.42 18.30
C LEU A 59 5.25 -1.39 16.97
N ALA A 60 5.87 -1.79 15.86
CA ALA A 60 5.16 -1.77 14.58
C ALA A 60 4.06 -2.83 14.61
N ARG A 61 2.82 -2.42 14.37
CA ARG A 61 1.76 -3.38 14.02
C ARG A 61 2.21 -4.10 12.75
N PRO A 62 2.05 -5.44 12.66
CA PRO A 62 2.25 -6.13 11.40
C PRO A 62 1.44 -5.38 10.35
N HIS A 63 2.04 -5.14 9.19
CA HIS A 63 1.28 -4.58 8.08
C HIS A 63 0.25 -5.64 7.71
N THR A 64 -0.94 -5.57 8.30
CA THR A 64 -2.09 -6.13 7.66
C THR A 64 -2.12 -5.40 6.32
N ARG A 65 -2.00 -6.13 5.21
CA ARG A 65 -2.39 -5.62 3.89
C ARG A 65 -3.91 -5.40 3.86
N GLN A 66 -4.51 -4.95 4.95
CA GLN A 66 -5.77 -4.24 4.88
C GLN A 66 -5.43 -2.99 4.09
N LYS A 67 -5.72 -3.04 2.78
CA LYS A 67 -5.84 -1.86 1.93
C LYS A 67 -6.55 -0.83 2.80
N ARG A 68 -5.83 0.21 3.23
CA ARG A 68 -6.45 1.44 3.73
C ARG A 68 -7.12 2.06 2.51
N GLY A 69 -8.29 1.54 2.18
CA GLY A 69 -9.14 2.00 1.10
C GLY A 69 -10.30 2.72 1.73
N ARG A 70 -10.31 4.05 1.55
CA ARG A 70 -11.54 4.78 1.21
C ARG A 70 -12.38 3.84 0.33
N SER A 71 -13.58 3.49 0.77
CA SER A 71 -14.34 2.30 0.31
C SER A 71 -14.19 2.08 -1.20
N ASP A 72 -13.34 1.12 -1.58
CA ASP A 72 -12.98 0.82 -2.98
C ASP A 72 -14.24 0.57 -3.82
N LYS A 73 -15.30 0.09 -3.17
CA LYS A 73 -16.65 -0.06 -3.72
C LYS A 73 -17.24 1.25 -4.25
N ILE A 74 -17.27 2.33 -3.46
CA ILE A 74 -17.85 3.61 -3.90
C ILE A 74 -17.10 4.16 -5.12
N ILE A 75 -15.76 4.04 -5.11
CA ILE A 75 -14.93 4.46 -6.24
C ILE A 75 -15.10 3.54 -7.45
N SER A 76 -15.35 2.25 -7.24
CA SER A 76 -15.63 1.31 -8.32
C SER A 76 -16.97 1.63 -8.99
N ASP A 77 -18.03 1.83 -8.21
CA ASP A 77 -19.36 2.17 -8.70
C ASP A 77 -19.34 3.52 -9.46
N ALA A 78 -18.58 4.50 -8.95
CA ALA A 78 -18.37 5.78 -9.63
C ALA A 78 -17.68 5.62 -10.99
N MET A 79 -16.72 4.72 -11.10
CA MET A 79 -15.97 4.46 -12.33
C MET A 79 -16.78 3.69 -13.36
N GLU A 80 -17.63 2.76 -12.92
CA GLU A 80 -18.54 2.03 -13.78
C GLU A 80 -19.51 2.96 -14.52
N LYS A 81 -20.00 4.01 -13.86
CA LYS A 81 -20.83 5.04 -14.51
C LYS A 81 -20.09 5.76 -15.64
N ILE A 82 -18.81 6.10 -15.42
CA ILE A 82 -17.98 6.75 -16.45
C ILE A 82 -17.77 5.79 -17.63
N TYR A 83 -17.52 4.52 -17.35
CA TYR A 83 -17.35 3.50 -18.36
C TYR A 83 -18.58 3.32 -19.25
N THR A 84 -19.77 3.18 -18.66
CA THR A 84 -21.02 3.08 -19.41
C THR A 84 -21.28 4.35 -20.23
N TYR A 85 -20.94 5.52 -19.69
CA TYR A 85 -21.05 6.78 -20.41
C TYR A 85 -20.15 6.86 -21.65
N LEU A 86 -18.92 6.33 -21.55
CA LEU A 86 -17.96 6.31 -22.66
C LEU A 86 -18.32 5.25 -23.71
N ASP A 87 -18.68 4.05 -23.27
CA ASP A 87 -19.00 2.94 -24.17
C ASP A 87 -20.31 3.20 -24.94
N GLY A 88 -21.16 4.13 -24.48
CA GLY A 88 -22.41 4.54 -25.13
C GLY A 88 -22.30 5.73 -26.09
N ARG A 89 -21.08 6.25 -26.36
CA ARG A 89 -20.87 7.40 -27.26
C ARG A 89 -19.73 7.11 -28.25
N ASP A 90 -19.86 7.64 -29.47
CA ASP A 90 -18.84 7.54 -30.51
C ASP A 90 -17.76 8.65 -30.42
N ASP A 91 -17.87 9.55 -29.44
CA ASP A 91 -16.90 10.62 -29.26
C ASP A 91 -15.53 10.04 -28.88
N CYS A 92 -14.47 10.46 -29.57
CA CYS A 92 -13.12 9.96 -29.28
C CYS A 92 -12.35 10.85 -28.30
N GLN A 93 -12.96 11.94 -27.79
CA GLN A 93 -12.27 12.93 -26.97
C GLN A 93 -13.17 13.52 -25.87
N TYR A 94 -12.76 13.37 -24.61
CA TYR A 94 -13.53 13.83 -23.44
C TYR A 94 -12.70 14.66 -22.49
N SER A 95 -13.32 15.63 -21.82
CA SER A 95 -12.66 16.31 -20.70
C SER A 95 -12.83 15.52 -19.40
N VAL A 96 -11.81 15.52 -18.55
CA VAL A 96 -11.91 14.86 -17.24
C VAL A 96 -13.05 15.45 -16.40
N ASP A 97 -13.27 16.77 -16.46
CA ASP A 97 -14.33 17.42 -15.69
C ASP A 97 -15.73 16.97 -16.12
N GLU A 98 -15.98 16.80 -17.41
CA GLU A 98 -17.24 16.27 -17.95
C GLU A 98 -17.50 14.83 -17.48
N GLN A 99 -16.45 13.99 -17.47
CA GLN A 99 -16.56 12.62 -16.96
C GLN A 99 -16.83 12.61 -15.45
N MET A 100 -16.21 13.53 -14.70
CA MET A 100 -16.44 13.70 -13.26
C MET A 100 -17.82 14.26 -12.93
N GLN A 101 -18.52 14.89 -13.88
CA GLN A 101 -19.90 15.34 -13.69
C GLN A 101 -20.92 14.20 -13.78
N GLN A 102 -20.57 13.07 -14.43
CA GLN A 102 -21.44 11.88 -14.51
C GLN A 102 -21.56 11.13 -13.17
N ILE A 103 -20.68 11.43 -12.22
CA ILE A 103 -20.66 10.80 -10.90
C ILE A 103 -21.51 11.62 -9.93
N CYS A 104 -22.69 11.10 -9.59
CA CYS A 104 -23.43 11.56 -8.42
C CYS A 104 -22.83 10.91 -7.16
N GLY A 105 -22.07 11.69 -6.38
CA GLY A 105 -21.48 11.24 -5.11
C GLY A 105 -19.98 11.50 -4.99
N GLU A 106 -19.29 10.62 -4.28
CA GLU A 106 -17.87 10.75 -4.00
C GLU A 106 -17.03 10.55 -5.27
N LYS A 107 -16.33 11.60 -5.69
CA LYS A 107 -15.51 11.58 -6.91
C LYS A 107 -14.14 10.95 -6.65
N PRO A 108 -13.65 10.09 -7.55
CA PRO A 108 -12.29 9.60 -7.48
C PRO A 108 -11.29 10.75 -7.61
N SER A 109 -10.14 10.61 -6.95
CA SER A 109 -9.04 11.55 -7.18
C SER A 109 -8.55 11.43 -8.63
N PRO A 110 -7.98 12.50 -9.23
CA PRO A 110 -7.45 12.46 -10.59
C PRO A 110 -6.42 11.35 -10.82
N ALA A 111 -5.62 11.01 -9.81
CA ALA A 111 -4.67 9.90 -9.88
C ALA A 111 -5.37 8.54 -9.96
N THR A 112 -6.40 8.31 -9.13
CA THR A 112 -7.20 7.08 -9.16
C THR A 112 -7.99 6.96 -10.46
N PHE A 113 -8.51 8.08 -10.95
CA PHE A 113 -9.16 8.18 -12.26
C PHE A 113 -8.27 7.67 -13.39
N ARG A 114 -7.11 8.30 -13.55
CA ARG A 114 -6.13 7.93 -14.58
C ARG A 114 -5.70 6.47 -14.46
N ARG A 115 -5.49 5.98 -13.23
CA ARG A 115 -5.09 4.60 -12.99
C ARG A 115 -6.16 3.62 -13.50
N LYS A 116 -7.42 3.71 -13.06
CA LYS A 116 -8.42 2.72 -13.51
C LYS A 116 -8.77 2.86 -14.99
N MET A 117 -8.73 4.06 -15.55
CA MET A 117 -8.91 4.28 -16.99
C MET A 117 -7.82 3.55 -17.81
N LYS A 118 -6.56 3.62 -17.37
CA LYS A 118 -5.48 2.81 -17.96
C LYS A 118 -5.65 1.31 -17.72
N GLU A 119 -6.13 0.90 -16.54
CA GLU A 119 -6.42 -0.52 -16.27
C GLU A 119 -7.51 -1.08 -17.20
N LYS A 120 -8.55 -0.31 -17.55
CA LYS A 120 -9.63 -0.78 -18.43
C LYS A 120 -9.29 -0.69 -19.92
N TYR A 121 -8.76 0.45 -20.37
CA TYR A 121 -8.57 0.72 -21.80
C TYR A 121 -7.13 0.48 -22.27
N GLY A 122 -6.16 0.37 -21.36
CA GLY A 122 -4.77 0.11 -21.67
C GLY A 122 -4.13 1.23 -22.48
N ASP A 123 -3.49 0.86 -23.58
CA ASP A 123 -2.84 1.79 -24.51
C ASP A 123 -3.83 2.49 -25.45
N ARG A 124 -5.11 2.05 -25.47
CA ARG A 124 -6.17 2.71 -26.23
C ARG A 124 -6.59 4.04 -25.63
N ILE A 125 -6.07 4.45 -24.48
CA ILE A 125 -6.39 5.75 -23.88
C ILE A 125 -5.16 6.65 -23.74
N VAL A 126 -5.25 7.86 -24.29
CA VAL A 126 -4.22 8.90 -24.18
C VAL A 126 -4.74 10.04 -23.32
N PHE A 127 -3.94 10.44 -22.32
CA PHE A 127 -4.19 11.64 -21.52
C PHE A 127 -3.33 12.79 -22.05
N SER A 128 -3.97 13.84 -22.58
CA SER A 128 -3.30 15.06 -23.02
C SER A 128 -3.71 16.23 -22.14
N THR A 129 -2.82 17.22 -21.97
CA THR A 129 -3.16 18.46 -21.24
C THR A 129 -3.16 19.60 -22.24
N VAL A 130 -4.30 20.27 -22.41
CA VAL A 130 -4.38 21.45 -23.27
C VAL A 130 -4.50 22.68 -22.36
N ARG A 131 -3.47 23.54 -22.41
CA ARG A 131 -3.35 24.83 -21.70
C ARG A 131 -3.77 24.81 -20.22
N LYS A 132 -2.79 24.58 -19.35
CA LYS A 132 -2.75 24.81 -17.89
C LYS A 132 -3.84 24.18 -16.98
N ARG A 133 -5.00 23.71 -17.45
CA ARG A 133 -6.04 23.14 -16.55
C ARG A 133 -6.87 21.95 -17.06
N ASN A 134 -6.96 21.69 -18.37
CA ASN A 134 -7.92 20.70 -18.88
C ASN A 134 -7.20 19.46 -19.44
N VAL A 135 -7.42 18.32 -18.80
CA VAL A 135 -6.93 17.02 -19.25
C VAL A 135 -7.97 16.41 -20.17
N ARG A 136 -7.58 16.02 -21.38
CA ARG A 136 -8.42 15.30 -22.34
C ARG A 136 -8.04 13.83 -22.42
N CYS A 137 -9.05 12.97 -22.38
CA CYS A 137 -8.94 11.55 -22.64
C CYS A 137 -9.24 11.32 -24.13
N MET A 138 -8.35 10.65 -24.84
CA MET A 138 -8.58 10.23 -26.23
C MET A 138 -8.59 8.72 -26.31
N LEU A 139 -9.65 8.13 -26.89
CA LEU A 139 -9.69 6.70 -27.22
C LEU A 139 -9.11 6.53 -28.63
N SER A 140 -8.04 5.74 -28.77
CA SER A 140 -7.38 5.40 -30.05
C SER A 140 -7.70 3.99 -30.50
#